data_AF-A0A183HWM6-F1
#
_entry.id   AF-A0A183HWM6-F1
#
_cell.length_a   1.000
_cell.length_b   1.000
_cell.length_c   1.000
_cell.angle_alpha   90.00
_cell.angle_beta   90.00
_cell.angle_gamma   90.00
#
_symmetry.space_group_name_H-M   'P 1'
#
loop_
_entity.id
_entity.type
_entity.pdbx_description
1 polymer ?
#
loop_
_entity_poly.entity_id
_entity_poly.type
_entity_poly.pdbx_seq_one_letter_code
_entity_poly.pdbx_strand_id
1 'polypeptide(L)'
;NGVKRNETVIYDFVDQNYASIIAEDWVGAFNWPNCKGYGDPPTDHYGGPLILRSTGDLSRKDENDFNNHFYKGECHERYHKLISFVSKFLNEYKGISKFVMIWLSMIAHDTANGLYRTDK
;
A
#
# COMPACT_ATOMS: atom_id res chain seq x y z
N ASN A 1 -9.69 -21.10 -0.93
CA ASN A 1 -10.31 -20.56 0.28
C ASN A 1 -9.44 -19.43 0.79
N GLY A 2 -9.73 -18.19 0.35
CA GLY A 2 -9.14 -16.98 0.94
C GLY A 2 -9.89 -16.57 2.20
N VAL A 3 -9.58 -15.38 2.71
CA VAL A 3 -10.23 -14.81 3.88
C VAL A 3 -11.67 -14.43 3.55
N LYS A 4 -12.63 -14.83 4.41
CA LYS A 4 -14.05 -14.50 4.22
C LYS A 4 -14.39 -13.11 4.77
N ARG A 5 -15.48 -12.52 4.27
CA ARG A 5 -15.92 -11.17 4.66
C ARG A 5 -16.09 -11.01 6.18
N ASN A 6 -16.69 -12.00 6.83
CA ASN A 6 -16.95 -12.00 8.28
C ASN A 6 -15.75 -12.39 9.15
N GLU A 7 -14.56 -12.57 8.57
CA GLU A 7 -13.35 -12.98 9.29
C GLU A 7 -12.36 -11.80 9.46
N THR A 8 -12.70 -10.58 9.03
CA THR A 8 -11.82 -9.40 9.11
C THR A 8 -12.55 -8.13 9.47
N VAL A 9 -11.92 -7.29 10.27
CA VAL A 9 -12.44 -5.97 10.65
C VAL A 9 -12.54 -4.98 9.49
N ILE A 10 -11.82 -5.20 8.38
CA ILE A 10 -11.81 -4.25 7.26
C ILE A 10 -13.22 -4.11 6.67
N TYR A 11 -13.90 -5.23 6.50
CA TYR A 11 -15.25 -5.23 5.92
C TYR A 11 -16.28 -4.59 6.84
N ASP A 12 -16.10 -4.64 8.17
CA ASP A 12 -16.99 -3.94 9.12
C ASP A 12 -16.99 -2.42 8.86
N PHE A 13 -15.84 -1.84 8.48
CA PHE A 13 -15.74 -0.43 8.13
C PHE A 13 -16.31 -0.13 6.75
N VAL A 14 -16.08 -1.00 5.77
CA VAL A 14 -16.69 -0.89 4.44
C VAL A 14 -18.22 -0.93 4.54
N ASP A 15 -18.78 -1.86 5.34
CA ASP A 15 -20.22 -1.99 5.56
C ASP A 15 -20.84 -0.79 6.29
N GLN A 16 -20.02 -0.01 7.00
CA GLN A 16 -20.42 1.25 7.64
C GLN A 16 -20.23 2.49 6.74
N ASN A 17 -19.97 2.30 5.43
CA ASN A 17 -19.75 3.36 4.45
C ASN A 17 -18.52 4.25 4.75
N TYR A 18 -17.48 3.68 5.36
CA TYR A 18 -16.20 4.37 5.48
C TYR A 18 -15.53 4.40 4.11
N ALA A 19 -14.95 5.55 3.73
CA ALA A 19 -14.00 5.56 2.63
C ALA A 19 -12.77 4.73 3.05
N SER A 20 -12.38 3.77 2.24
CA SER A 20 -11.38 2.78 2.64
C SER A 20 -10.21 2.67 1.66
N ILE A 21 -8.99 2.49 2.19
CA ILE A 21 -7.79 2.29 1.38
C ILE A 21 -6.83 1.28 2.02
N ILE A 22 -6.27 0.40 1.18
CA ILE A 22 -5.05 -0.36 1.49
C ILE A 22 -3.89 0.26 0.70
N ALA A 23 -2.88 0.72 1.42
CA ALA A 23 -1.69 1.34 0.86
C ALA A 23 -0.45 0.54 1.25
N GLU A 24 0.33 0.11 0.26
CA GLU A 24 1.48 -0.78 0.44
C GLU A 24 2.70 -0.23 -0.32
N ASP A 25 3.91 -0.46 0.18
CA ASP A 25 5.16 0.05 -0.43
C ASP A 25 5.95 -1.00 -1.25
N TRP A 26 5.43 -2.22 -1.32
CA TRP A 26 5.97 -3.35 -2.10
C TRP A 26 4.85 -4.30 -2.55
N VAL A 27 5.21 -5.48 -3.07
CA VAL A 27 4.28 -6.49 -3.60
C VAL A 27 3.41 -6.89 -2.44
N GLY A 28 2.12 -6.59 -2.56
CA GLY A 28 1.23 -6.42 -1.43
C GLY A 28 1.22 -7.62 -0.50
N ALA A 29 1.17 -7.33 0.79
CA ALA A 29 1.16 -8.30 1.88
C ALA A 29 0.00 -9.29 1.73
N PHE A 30 -1.15 -8.81 1.25
CA PHE A 30 -2.36 -9.61 1.12
C PHE A 30 -2.59 -10.20 -0.27
N ASN A 31 -1.79 -9.80 -1.26
CA ASN A 31 -1.88 -10.28 -2.64
C ASN A 31 -0.56 -10.89 -3.16
N TRP A 32 0.36 -11.21 -2.23
CA TRP A 32 1.63 -11.87 -2.55
C TRP A 32 1.41 -13.13 -3.41
N PRO A 33 2.30 -13.42 -4.39
CA PRO A 33 2.15 -14.60 -5.23
C PRO A 33 1.93 -15.88 -4.43
N ASN A 34 0.89 -16.63 -4.81
CA ASN A 34 0.42 -17.87 -4.17
C ASN A 34 -0.35 -17.72 -2.85
N CYS A 35 -0.53 -16.49 -2.34
CA CYS A 35 -1.48 -16.23 -1.25
C CYS A 35 -2.92 -16.22 -1.79
N LYS A 36 -3.87 -16.70 -0.99
CA LYS A 36 -5.30 -16.68 -1.36
C LYS A 36 -5.97 -15.33 -1.12
N GLY A 37 -5.38 -14.47 -0.30
CA GLY A 37 -5.82 -13.10 -0.06
C GLY A 37 -7.28 -12.99 0.37
N TYR A 38 -7.88 -11.85 0.03
CA TYR A 38 -9.31 -11.57 0.22
C TYR A 38 -10.14 -12.14 -0.94
N GLY A 39 -11.31 -12.69 -0.62
CA GLY A 39 -12.24 -13.21 -1.65
C GLY A 39 -12.90 -12.10 -2.48
N ASP A 40 -13.24 -10.99 -1.84
CA ASP A 40 -13.77 -9.77 -2.45
C ASP A 40 -12.81 -8.60 -2.18
N PRO A 41 -12.77 -7.54 -3.01
CA PRO A 41 -11.98 -6.34 -2.72
C PRO A 41 -12.30 -5.81 -1.31
N PRO A 42 -11.34 -5.77 -0.37
CA PRO A 42 -11.59 -5.36 1.00
C PRO A 42 -11.66 -3.84 1.19
N THR A 43 -11.27 -3.04 0.20
CA THR A 43 -11.33 -1.57 0.25
C THR A 43 -11.71 -0.95 -1.10
N ASP A 44 -12.09 0.34 -1.08
CA ASP A 44 -12.44 1.13 -2.26
C ASP A 44 -11.20 1.52 -3.08
N HIS A 45 -10.09 1.79 -2.41
CA HIS A 45 -8.83 2.23 -3.01
C HIS A 45 -7.66 1.31 -2.69
N TYR A 46 -6.68 1.29 -3.59
CA TYR A 46 -5.45 0.51 -3.45
C TYR A 46 -4.23 1.31 -3.90
N GLY A 47 -3.10 1.14 -3.20
CA GLY A 47 -1.77 1.59 -3.65
C GLY A 47 -1.15 0.73 -4.76
N GLY A 48 -1.80 -0.39 -5.12
CA GLY A 48 -1.30 -1.39 -6.06
C GLY A 48 -0.75 -0.85 -7.39
N PRO A 49 -1.40 0.11 -8.08
CA PRO A 49 -0.86 0.68 -9.32
C PRO A 49 0.54 1.28 -9.18
N LEU A 50 0.85 1.90 -8.03
CA LEU A 50 2.18 2.45 -7.76
C LEU A 50 3.23 1.34 -7.66
N ILE A 51 2.87 0.25 -6.98
CA ILE A 51 3.73 -0.93 -6.80
C ILE A 51 4.01 -1.59 -8.14
N LEU A 52 2.96 -1.85 -8.93
CA LEU A 52 3.06 -2.48 -10.25
C LEU A 52 3.98 -1.71 -11.21
N ARG A 53 4.15 -0.39 -11.00
CA ARG A 53 5.08 0.42 -11.79
C ARG A 53 6.56 0.13 -11.50
N SER A 54 6.85 -0.54 -10.39
CA SER A 54 8.21 -0.92 -9.98
C SER A 54 8.45 -2.42 -9.83
N THR A 55 7.39 -3.23 -9.81
CA THR A 55 7.49 -4.68 -9.60
C THR A 55 6.66 -5.51 -10.58
N GLY A 56 5.90 -4.88 -11.48
CA GLY A 56 5.13 -5.57 -12.51
C GLY A 56 6.02 -6.06 -13.65
N ASP A 57 5.40 -6.76 -14.60
CA ASP A 57 6.06 -7.27 -15.81
C ASP A 57 6.31 -6.11 -16.82
N LEU A 58 7.21 -5.21 -16.43
CA LEU A 58 7.64 -4.06 -17.21
C LEU A 58 8.98 -4.35 -17.88
N SER A 59 9.26 -3.63 -18.97
CA SER A 59 10.61 -3.67 -19.50
C SER A 59 11.59 -3.20 -18.43
N ARG A 60 12.75 -3.86 -18.32
CA ARG A 60 13.82 -3.47 -17.37
C ARG A 60 14.21 -1.99 -17.50
N LYS A 61 14.04 -1.40 -18.70
CA LYS A 61 14.27 0.02 -18.94
C LYS A 61 13.25 0.88 -18.21
N ASP A 62 11.96 0.58 -18.33
CA ASP A 62 10.88 1.37 -17.72
C ASP A 62 10.89 1.25 -16.20
N GLU A 63 11.17 0.06 -15.68
CA GLU A 63 11.33 -0.16 -14.24
C GLU A 63 12.50 0.67 -13.68
N ASN A 64 13.64 0.65 -14.35
CA ASN A 64 14.81 1.45 -13.95
C ASN A 64 14.53 2.95 -14.05
N ASP A 65 13.89 3.40 -15.12
CA ASP A 65 13.54 4.80 -15.32
C ASP A 65 12.61 5.30 -14.20
N PHE A 66 11.56 4.54 -13.90
CA PHE A 66 10.64 4.86 -12.81
C PHE A 66 11.36 4.86 -11.45
N ASN A 67 12.14 3.82 -11.15
CA ASN A 67 12.87 3.73 -9.89
C ASN A 67 13.87 4.89 -9.71
N ASN A 68 14.57 5.28 -10.78
CA ASN A 68 15.58 6.35 -10.73
C ASN A 68 14.98 7.73 -10.52
N HIS A 69 13.81 8.02 -11.10
CA HIS A 69 13.18 9.34 -10.97
C HIS A 69 12.20 9.41 -9.80
N PHE A 70 11.36 8.40 -9.63
CA PHE A 70 10.29 8.44 -8.63
C PHE A 70 10.78 8.07 -7.23
N TYR A 71 11.53 6.97 -7.07
CA TYR A 71 11.95 6.49 -5.75
C TYR A 71 13.35 6.94 -5.33
N LYS A 72 14.29 7.07 -6.27
CA LYS A 72 15.69 7.45 -5.98
C LYS A 72 16.04 8.86 -6.40
N GLY A 73 15.17 9.54 -7.14
CA GLY A 73 15.43 10.87 -7.72
C GLY A 73 15.29 12.02 -6.73
N GLU A 74 14.80 11.72 -5.53
CA GLU A 74 14.61 12.67 -4.44
C GLU A 74 15.19 12.09 -3.14
N CYS A 75 15.43 12.94 -2.14
CA CYS A 75 15.77 12.51 -0.78
C CYS A 75 14.56 11.96 -0.02
N HIS A 76 13.78 11.08 -0.66
CA HIS A 76 12.59 10.46 -0.13
C HIS A 76 12.67 8.94 -0.28
N GLU A 77 12.33 8.23 0.78
CA GLU A 77 12.16 6.79 0.74
C GLU A 77 10.75 6.37 0.29
N ARG A 78 10.58 5.09 -0.09
CA ARG A 78 9.29 4.54 -0.58
C ARG A 78 8.10 4.88 0.33
N TYR A 79 8.27 4.76 1.65
CA TYR A 79 7.21 5.06 2.61
C TYR A 79 6.79 6.54 2.57
N HIS A 80 7.69 7.50 2.31
CA HIS A 80 7.32 8.92 2.18
C HIS A 80 6.34 9.13 1.02
N LYS A 81 6.59 8.48 -0.12
CA LYS A 81 5.69 8.54 -1.29
C LYS A 81 4.34 7.90 -0.96
N LEU A 82 4.34 6.78 -0.23
CA LEU A 82 3.11 6.12 0.20
C LEU A 82 2.30 6.98 1.18
N ILE A 83 2.94 7.55 2.20
CA ILE A 83 2.30 8.46 3.16
C ILE A 83 1.77 9.71 2.47
N SER A 84 2.48 10.25 1.46
CA SER A 84 1.98 11.35 0.62
C SER A 84 0.72 10.94 -0.15
N PHE A 85 0.69 9.73 -0.72
CA PHE A 85 -0.49 9.20 -1.41
C PHE A 85 -1.68 9.02 -0.46
N VAL A 86 -1.47 8.43 0.72
CA VAL A 86 -2.49 8.32 1.77
C VAL A 86 -2.96 9.70 2.23
N SER A 87 -2.07 10.68 2.36
CA SER A 87 -2.43 12.05 2.73
C SER A 87 -3.37 12.70 1.70
N LYS A 88 -3.20 12.40 0.40
CA LYS A 88 -4.15 12.85 -0.64
C LYS A 88 -5.52 12.21 -0.44
N PHE A 89 -5.57 10.89 -0.21
CA PHE A 89 -6.81 10.18 0.11
C PHE A 89 -7.53 10.79 1.33
N LEU A 90 -6.80 11.03 2.43
CA LEU A 90 -7.37 11.64 3.63
C LEU A 90 -7.95 13.04 3.35
N ASN A 91 -7.32 13.81 2.47
CA ASN A 91 -7.78 15.14 2.11
C ASN A 91 -8.97 15.15 1.14
N GLU A 92 -9.06 14.17 0.25
CA GLU A 92 -10.15 14.05 -0.72
C GLU A 92 -11.47 13.69 -0.03
N TYR A 93 -11.42 12.75 0.93
CA TYR A 93 -12.59 12.25 1.66
C TYR A 93 -12.95 13.08 2.90
N LYS A 94 -12.76 14.41 2.88
CA LYS A 94 -13.12 15.30 4.00
C LYS A 94 -14.63 15.19 4.32
N GLY A 95 -14.95 15.10 5.61
CA GLY A 95 -16.33 14.92 6.07
C GLY A 95 -16.87 13.48 6.02
N ILE A 96 -16.11 12.53 5.44
CA ILE A 96 -16.46 11.10 5.41
C ILE A 96 -15.55 10.36 6.41
N SER A 97 -16.10 9.41 7.17
CA SER A 97 -15.31 8.52 8.03
C SER A 97 -14.38 7.63 7.19
N LYS A 98 -13.16 7.39 7.65
CA LYS A 98 -12.11 6.73 6.84
C LYS A 98 -11.52 5.54 7.56
N PHE A 99 -11.26 4.48 6.82
CA PHE A 99 -10.45 3.35 7.28
C PHE A 99 -9.21 3.25 6.39
N VAL A 100 -8.03 3.35 7.02
CA VAL A 100 -6.76 3.32 6.31
C VAL A 100 -5.93 2.18 6.85
N MET A 101 -5.54 1.27 5.97
CA MET A 101 -4.57 0.24 6.25
C MET A 101 -3.29 0.57 5.48
N ILE A 102 -2.18 0.72 6.21
CA ILE A 102 -0.86 0.98 5.62
C ILE A 102 0.04 -0.20 5.96
N TRP A 103 0.68 -0.78 4.94
CA TRP A 103 1.69 -1.83 5.11
C TRP A 103 3.03 -1.39 4.52
N LEU A 104 4.05 -1.31 5.38
CA LEU A 104 5.38 -0.82 5.03
C LEU A 104 6.40 -1.96 5.08
N SER A 105 6.47 -2.74 4.00
CA SER A 105 7.41 -3.85 3.85
C SER A 105 8.85 -3.35 3.79
N MET A 106 9.11 -2.26 3.06
CA MET A 106 10.48 -1.85 2.71
C MET A 106 11.28 -1.24 3.87
N ILE A 107 10.61 -0.82 4.95
CA ILE A 107 11.30 -0.23 6.11
C ILE A 107 12.15 -1.28 6.82
N ALA A 108 11.65 -2.51 6.95
CA ALA A 108 12.27 -3.55 7.78
C ALA A 108 12.28 -4.95 7.12
N HIS A 109 12.20 -5.01 5.79
CA HIS A 109 12.03 -6.27 5.02
C HIS A 109 13.03 -7.36 5.42
N ASP A 110 14.33 -7.03 5.46
CA ASP A 110 15.40 -7.99 5.73
C ASP A 110 15.98 -7.88 7.16
N THR A 111 15.64 -6.81 7.87
CA THR A 111 16.18 -6.54 9.22
C THR A 111 15.29 -5.61 10.03
N ALA A 112 15.07 -5.96 11.29
CA ALA A 112 14.33 -5.13 12.25
C ALA A 112 15.01 -3.79 12.56
N ASN A 113 16.32 -3.67 12.33
CA ASN A 113 17.08 -2.45 12.58
C ASN A 113 16.64 -1.28 11.67
N GLY A 114 15.94 -1.55 10.57
CA GLY A 114 15.47 -0.53 9.65
C GLY A 114 14.37 0.38 10.22
N LEU A 115 13.71 -0.01 11.32
CA LEU A 115 12.65 0.78 11.95
C LEU A 115 13.15 2.07 12.59
N TYR A 116 14.36 2.08 13.16
CA TYR A 116 14.83 3.21 13.97
C TYR A 116 15.02 4.51 13.17
N ARG A 117 15.28 4.42 11.86
CA ARG A 117 15.44 5.61 11.00
C ARG A 117 14.11 6.26 10.62
N THR A 118 12.97 5.61 10.86
CA THR A 118 11.63 6.11 10.51
C THR A 118 10.84 6.70 11.68
N ASP A 119 11.41 6.68 12.88
CA ASP A 119 10.78 7.17 14.13
C ASP A 119 10.92 8.70 14.33
N LYS A 120 11.52 9.42 13.37
CA LYS A 120 11.83 10.85 13.49
C LYS A 120 10.84 11.75 12.75
#